data_AF-A0A821Y3S2-F1
#
_entry.id   AF-A0A821Y3S2-F1
#
_cell.length_a   1.000
_cell.length_b   1.000
_cell.length_c   1.000
_cell.angle_alpha   90.00
_cell.angle_beta   90.00
_cell.angle_gamma   90.00
#
_symmetry.space_group_name_H-M   'P 1'
#
loop_
_entity.id
_entity.type
_entity.pdbx_description
1 polymer ?
#
loop_
_entity_poly.entity_id
_entity_poly.type
_entity_poly.pdbx_seq_one_letter_code
_entity_poly.pdbx_strand_id
1 'polypeptide(L)' 'MVQGAHHNATPERASALDVGDASPDEKRKKVGNYVILKTIGEGSFAKVRLGVHLITEMK' A
#
# COMPACT_ATOMS: atom_id res chain seq x y z
N MET A 1 -28.47 -37.61 22.73
CA MET A 1 -28.53 -36.23 22.19
C MET A 1 -27.59 -35.42 23.08
N VAL A 2 -26.41 -34.95 22.67
CA VAL A 2 -26.10 -34.16 21.47
C VAL A 2 -24.59 -34.31 21.13
N GLN A 3 -24.28 -34.42 19.84
CA GLN A 3 -22.94 -34.31 19.24
C GLN A 3 -22.67 -32.85 18.84
N GLY A 4 -21.38 -32.47 18.78
CA GLY A 4 -20.87 -31.33 17.99
C GLY A 4 -20.92 -29.97 18.70
N ALA A 5 -20.00 -29.02 18.49
CA ALA A 5 -19.09 -28.86 17.37
C ALA A 5 -17.86 -28.02 17.79
N HIS A 6 -16.72 -28.31 17.17
CA HIS A 6 -15.60 -27.38 17.08
C HIS A 6 -16.02 -26.22 16.18
N HIS A 7 -15.92 -24.97 16.64
CA HIS A 7 -16.12 -23.78 15.80
C HIS A 7 -14.80 -22.98 15.72
N ASN A 8 -14.08 -23.34 14.66
CA ASN A 8 -13.34 -22.54 13.69
C ASN A 8 -12.77 -21.17 14.11
N ALA A 9 -11.45 -21.07 13.96
CA ALA A 9 -10.70 -19.83 13.97
C ALA A 9 -11.23 -18.84 12.90
N THR A 10 -11.60 -17.64 13.34
CA THR A 10 -11.72 -16.49 12.44
C THR A 10 -10.57 -15.57 12.78
N PRO A 11 -9.49 -15.51 11.99
CA PRO A 11 -8.63 -14.35 12.07
C PRO A 11 -9.43 -13.21 11.44
N GLU A 12 -9.87 -12.26 12.26
CA GLU A 12 -10.27 -10.93 11.83
C GLU A 12 -9.05 -10.24 11.20
N ARG A 13 -8.64 -10.71 10.02
CA ARG A 13 -7.74 -9.99 9.15
C ARG A 13 -8.55 -8.81 8.65
N ALA A 14 -8.63 -7.80 9.51
CA ALA A 14 -8.91 -6.42 9.16
C ALA A 14 -7.98 -6.10 7.99
N SER A 15 -8.49 -6.38 6.80
CA SER A 15 -7.99 -5.80 5.58
C SER A 15 -8.48 -4.36 5.69
N ALA A 16 -7.75 -3.58 6.48
CA ALA A 16 -7.78 -2.15 6.42
C ALA A 16 -7.48 -1.84 4.96
N LEU A 17 -8.54 -1.66 4.20
CA LEU A 17 -8.50 -1.00 2.92
C LEU A 17 -8.00 0.40 3.26
N ASP A 18 -6.68 0.57 3.22
CA ASP A 18 -6.01 1.85 3.09
C ASP A 18 -6.44 2.39 1.72
N VAL A 19 -7.70 2.82 1.64
CA VAL A 19 -8.17 3.70 0.58
C VAL A 19 -7.53 5.03 0.92
N GLY A 20 -6.24 5.14 0.60
CA GLY A 20 -5.53 6.41 0.57
C GLY A 20 -6.21 7.26 -0.48
N ASP A 21 -7.19 8.05 -0.04
CA ASP A 21 -7.75 9.18 -0.75
C ASP A 21 -6.60 10.15 -1.03
N ALA A 22 -5.96 9.97 -2.18
CA ALA A 22 -4.90 10.85 -2.64
C ALA A 22 -5.57 12.14 -3.11
N SER A 23 -5.82 13.04 -2.16
CA SER A 23 -6.24 14.41 -2.43
C SER A 23 -5.21 15.07 -3.39
N PRO A 24 -5.65 15.86 -4.38
CA PRO A 24 -4.81 16.30 -5.51
C PRO A 24 -3.65 17.24 -5.15
N ASP A 25 -3.52 17.64 -3.88
CA ASP A 25 -2.50 18.55 -3.36
C ASP A 25 -1.55 17.92 -2.32
N GLU A 26 -1.47 16.58 -2.26
CA GLU A 26 -0.41 15.94 -1.49
C GLU A 26 0.95 16.27 -2.12
N LYS A 27 1.64 17.24 -1.50
CA LYS A 27 3.07 17.55 -1.69
C LYS A 27 3.83 16.29 -2.10
N ARG A 28 4.24 16.22 -3.37
CA ARG A 28 4.94 15.05 -3.92
C ARG A 28 6.10 14.69 -2.99
N LYS A 29 5.99 13.52 -2.35
CA LYS A 29 6.94 13.08 -1.33
C LYS A 29 8.30 12.84 -2.01
N LYS A 30 9.35 13.47 -1.50
CA LYS A 30 10.72 13.29 -1.99
C LYS A 30 11.44 12.28 -1.10
N VAL A 31 12.13 11.35 -1.72
CA VAL A 31 12.99 10.37 -1.04
C VAL A 31 14.35 10.41 -1.71
N GLY A 32 15.34 10.96 -1.01
CA GLY A 32 16.65 11.27 -1.60
C GLY A 32 16.50 12.12 -2.87
N ASN A 33 17.09 11.64 -3.97
CA ASN A 33 17.03 12.30 -5.28
C ASN A 33 15.82 11.87 -6.13
N TYR A 34 14.79 11.26 -5.54
CA TYR A 34 13.60 10.81 -6.25
C TYR A 34 12.35 11.55 -5.78
N VAL A 35 11.49 11.91 -6.73
CA VAL A 35 10.12 12.34 -6.46
C VAL A 35 9.21 11.13 -6.60
N ILE A 36 8.53 10.78 -5.52
CA ILE A 36 7.62 9.63 -5.47
C ILE A 36 6.26 10.05 -6.04
N LEU A 37 5.76 9.25 -6.97
CA LEU A 37 4.49 9.41 -7.69
C LEU A 37 3.51 8.34 -7.22
N LYS A 38 2.62 7.91 -8.12
CA LYS A 38 1.63 6.88 -7.86
C LYS A 38 2.28 5.54 -7.52
N THR A 39 1.58 4.77 -6.71
CA THR A 39 1.87 3.36 -6.47
C THR A 39 1.60 2.57 -7.75
N ILE A 40 2.49 1.64 -8.08
CA ILE A 40 2.36 0.77 -9.27
C ILE A 40 2.15 -0.70 -8.90
N GLY A 41 2.41 -1.07 -7.65
CA GLY A 41 2.17 -2.42 -7.16
C GLY A 41 2.26 -2.48 -5.65
N GLU A 42 1.46 -3.36 -5.07
CA GLU A 42 1.38 -3.59 -3.62
C GLU A 42 1.44 -5.09 -3.36
N GLY A 43 2.24 -5.47 -2.39
CA GLY A 43 2.36 -6.84 -1.89
C GLY A 43 2.37 -6.86 -0.37
N SER A 44 2.28 -8.06 0.20
CA SER A 44 2.15 -8.26 1.65
C SER A 44 3.29 -7.65 2.47
N PHE A 45 4.47 -7.46 1.88
CA PHE A 45 5.66 -6.94 2.56
C PHE A 45 6.14 -5.57 2.03
N ALA A 46 5.61 -5.09 0.89
CA ALA A 46 6.13 -3.88 0.25
C ALA A 46 5.11 -3.20 -0.67
N LYS A 47 5.29 -1.88 -0.81
CA LYS A 47 4.58 -1.02 -1.77
C LYS A 47 5.60 -0.44 -2.74
N VAL A 48 5.42 -0.69 -4.03
CA VAL A 48 6.28 -0.19 -5.10
C VAL A 48 5.63 1.06 -5.68
N ARG A 49 6.36 2.17 -5.71
CA ARG A 49 5.87 3.45 -6.22
C ARG A 49 6.74 3.90 -7.39
N LEU A 50 6.10 4.47 -8.39
CA LEU A 50 6.80 5.12 -9.49
C LEU A 50 7.56 6.32 -8.92
N GLY A 51 8.80 6.52 -9.36
CA GLY A 51 9.60 7.67 -8.96
C GLY A 51 10.34 8.27 -10.16
N VAL A 52 10.51 9.59 -10.16
CA VAL A 52 11.34 10.30 -11.13
C VAL A 52 12.62 10.75 -10.45
N HIS A 53 13.77 10.44 -11.04
CA HIS A 53 15.06 10.88 -10.55
C HIS A 53 15.30 12.35 -10.90
N LEU A 54 15.59 13.17 -9.89
CA LEU A 54 15.71 14.63 -9.98
C LEU A 54 16.99 15.10 -10.69
N ILE A 55 18.05 14.29 -10.70
CA ILE A 55 19.35 14.73 -11.24
C ILE A 55 19.47 14.41 -12.72
N THR A 56 19.05 13.22 -13.14
CA THR A 56 19.18 12.82 -14.54
C THR A 56 17.93 13.12 -15.37
N GLU A 57 16.79 13.47 -14.74
CA GLU A 57 15.50 13.72 -15.40
C GLU A 57 15.32 12.86 -16.66
N MET A 58 15.60 11.56 -16.56
CA MET A 58 15.54 10.65 -17.70
C MET A 58 14.08 10.56 -18.12
N LYS A 59 13.76 11.30 -19.17
CA LYS A 59 12.46 11.45 -19.80
C LYS A 59 12.39 10.60 -21.04
#